data_AF-A0A1B8CLW1-F1
#
_entry.id   AF-A0A1B8CLW1-F1
#
_cell.length_a   1.000
_cell.length_b   1.000
_cell.length_c   1.000
_cell.angle_alpha   90.00
_cell.angle_beta   90.00
_cell.angle_gamma   90.00
#
_symmetry.space_group_name_H-M   'P 1'
#
loop_
_entity.id
_entity.type
_entity.pdbx_description
1 polymer ?
#
loop_
_entity_poly.entity_id
_entity_poly.type
_entity_poly.pdbx_seq_one_letter_code
_entity_poly.pdbx_strand_id
1 'polypeptide(L)'
;MSTRRQHAKSRKGCIICKARHVRCDEAGPPCGRCKIRGDVCEYAAPRSSTEDVAASTSVSQGPTASISARAHEVVFPADRHLLELQLMHRWTASTYKCCCTPGSDDDEVWQSWVPQLAIKHDYLLYGLLSLTSFEIARLAQTSHRQKYIESATEYHGLALSSFRVQISSSIIDDDNIDAAVCMSLMLLVLAFASAQTRAINPLGDQSDSVIQTVLVNVELLRGCTPIIESKQDYLLQNPYVQKLKPFESLPRTPLDPSMEEALVMLANLNDKRITASVRDTAPRRAQQIEYWEDCKAALGLLQTMYEKCVDDFTRGYALGWLNMAGDRYIKAVKDGDAVALLILMYWGVLVEKCGHQVWWAEQFGSSLVAEIACRPLFEDADAVVEDLILRARQHT
;
A
#
# COMPACT_ATOMS: atom_id res chain seq x y z
N MET A 1 67.27 55.30 7.27
CA MET A 1 66.11 54.42 7.01
C MET A 1 66.58 53.26 6.15
N SER A 2 66.62 52.04 6.69
CA SER A 2 67.15 50.86 6.00
C SER A 2 66.20 50.45 4.86
N THR A 3 66.65 50.59 3.63
CA THR A 3 65.92 50.25 2.40
C THR A 3 65.76 48.73 2.32
N ARG A 4 64.51 48.28 2.41
CA ARG A 4 64.14 46.86 2.32
C ARG A 4 64.56 46.31 0.95
N ARG A 5 65.56 45.42 0.94
CA ARG A 5 65.97 44.65 -0.24
C ARG A 5 64.77 43.87 -0.79
N GLN A 6 64.44 44.11 -2.06
CA GLN A 6 63.38 43.38 -2.75
C GLN A 6 63.85 41.95 -3.00
N HIS A 7 63.11 40.96 -2.50
CA HIS A 7 63.43 39.55 -2.72
C HIS A 7 62.63 38.97 -3.88
N ALA A 8 63.30 38.12 -4.67
CA ALA A 8 62.70 37.41 -5.79
C ALA A 8 61.53 36.54 -5.33
N LYS A 9 60.34 36.82 -5.89
CA LYS A 9 59.10 36.09 -5.59
C LYS A 9 59.25 34.64 -6.08
N SER A 10 59.08 33.69 -5.16
CA SER A 10 59.01 32.26 -5.47
C SER A 10 57.75 31.99 -6.30
N ARG A 11 57.95 31.69 -7.59
CA ARG A 11 56.85 31.51 -8.56
C ARG A 11 56.10 30.19 -8.31
N LYS A 12 56.79 29.17 -7.79
CA LYS A 12 56.21 27.84 -7.53
C LYS A 12 56.04 27.54 -6.04
N GLY A 13 56.14 28.53 -5.16
CA GLY A 13 55.93 28.33 -3.72
C GLY A 13 54.57 27.73 -3.35
N CYS A 14 54.54 27.02 -2.22
CA CYS A 14 53.32 26.38 -1.72
C CYS A 14 52.24 27.42 -1.40
N ILE A 15 50.98 26.97 -1.40
CA ILE A 15 49.80 27.80 -1.21
C ILE A 15 49.87 28.52 0.13
N ILE A 16 50.29 27.84 1.21
CA ILE A 16 50.39 28.45 2.55
C ILE A 16 51.48 29.52 2.64
N CYS A 17 52.67 29.27 2.08
CA CYS A 17 53.73 30.29 2.07
C CYS A 17 53.36 31.49 1.20
N LYS A 18 52.69 31.26 0.05
CA LYS A 18 52.16 32.34 -0.80
C LYS A 18 51.08 33.15 -0.10
N ALA A 19 50.10 32.50 0.53
CA ALA A 19 49.02 33.18 1.29
C ALA A 19 49.58 34.02 2.45
N ARG A 20 50.64 33.54 3.10
CA ARG A 20 51.33 34.27 4.17
C ARG A 20 52.34 35.31 3.67
N HIS A 21 52.44 35.52 2.36
CA HIS A 21 53.38 36.46 1.72
C HIS A 21 54.84 36.27 2.16
N VAL A 22 55.24 35.02 2.45
CA VAL A 22 56.61 34.65 2.81
C VAL A 22 57.23 33.77 1.72
N ARG A 23 58.56 33.85 1.57
CA ARG A 23 59.27 33.03 0.57
C ARG A 23 59.21 31.55 0.95
N CYS A 24 58.69 30.73 0.04
CA CYS A 24 58.75 29.28 0.10
C CYS A 24 60.13 28.81 -0.38
N ASP A 25 60.68 27.79 0.25
CA ASP A 25 61.90 27.09 -0.17
C ASP A 25 61.63 26.03 -1.24
N GLU A 26 60.36 25.78 -1.60
CA GLU A 26 59.92 24.86 -2.65
C GLU A 26 60.33 23.39 -2.44
N ALA A 27 60.97 23.06 -1.31
CA ALA A 27 61.44 21.71 -0.95
C ALA A 27 60.31 20.77 -0.46
N GLY A 28 59.04 21.17 -0.63
CA GLY A 28 57.87 20.45 -0.10
C GLY A 28 57.12 19.62 -1.14
N PRO A 29 56.17 18.76 -0.71
CA PRO A 29 55.47 18.83 0.60
C PRO A 29 56.01 17.89 1.72
N PRO A 30 56.16 18.37 2.99
CA PRO A 30 56.04 19.76 3.41
C PRO A 30 57.33 20.55 3.17
N CYS A 31 57.18 21.82 2.75
CA CYS A 31 58.32 22.72 2.61
C CYS A 31 58.92 23.03 3.99
N GLY A 32 60.20 23.41 4.08
CA GLY A 32 60.90 23.54 5.35
C GLY A 32 60.23 24.49 6.33
N ARG A 33 59.63 25.58 5.83
CA ARG A 33 58.90 26.54 6.67
C ARG A 33 57.56 26.01 7.19
N CYS A 34 56.83 25.26 6.37
CA CYS A 34 55.59 24.62 6.82
C CYS A 34 55.89 23.47 7.79
N LYS A 35 56.99 22.74 7.60
CA LYS A 35 57.45 21.68 8.51
C LYS A 35 57.79 22.22 9.90
N ILE A 36 58.51 23.33 10.01
CA ILE A 36 58.84 23.97 11.30
C ILE A 36 57.58 24.48 12.02
N ARG A 37 56.54 24.86 11.27
CA ARG A 37 55.31 25.44 11.81
C ARG A 37 54.19 24.44 12.03
N GLY A 38 54.33 23.20 11.56
CA GLY A 38 53.28 22.19 11.59
C GLY A 38 52.08 22.51 10.68
N ASP A 39 52.24 23.41 9.69
CA ASP A 39 51.18 23.76 8.75
C ASP A 39 51.07 22.72 7.62
N VAL A 40 49.85 22.41 7.16
CA VAL A 40 49.60 21.53 6.02
C VAL A 40 50.10 22.22 4.73
N CYS A 41 51.11 21.64 4.08
CA CYS A 41 51.81 22.28 2.97
C CYS A 41 51.38 21.71 1.62
N GLU A 42 50.62 22.50 0.85
CA GLU A 42 50.09 22.06 -0.45
C GLU A 42 50.54 22.99 -1.59
N TYR A 43 50.73 22.41 -2.78
CA TYR A 43 51.09 23.14 -4.02
C TYR A 43 49.96 22.98 -5.03
N ALA A 44 49.63 24.06 -5.75
CA ALA A 44 48.56 24.03 -6.74
C ALA A 44 48.95 23.19 -7.97
N ALA A 45 48.08 22.27 -8.37
CA ALA A 45 48.25 21.45 -9.58
C ALA A 45 47.93 22.26 -10.86
N PRO A 46 48.63 22.03 -11.99
CA PRO A 46 48.35 22.70 -13.26
C PRO A 46 47.07 22.16 -13.90
N ARG A 47 46.24 23.03 -14.52
CA ARG A 47 44.98 22.66 -15.18
C ARG A 47 45.12 22.67 -16.71
N SER A 48 44.58 21.64 -17.38
CA SER A 48 44.42 21.53 -18.84
C SER A 48 43.01 21.06 -19.22
N SER A 49 42.45 21.59 -20.32
CA SER A 49 41.17 21.24 -20.96
C SER A 49 41.25 19.97 -21.81
N THR A 50 40.12 19.29 -22.04
CA THR A 50 39.99 17.92 -22.58
C THR A 50 40.25 17.73 -24.08
N GLU A 51 41.21 16.86 -24.39
CA GLU A 51 41.23 15.65 -25.26
C GLU A 51 42.04 14.63 -24.41
N ASP A 52 41.84 13.32 -24.30
CA ASP A 52 40.91 12.34 -24.84
C ASP A 52 41.08 11.04 -24.00
N VAL A 53 40.12 10.10 -24.11
CA VAL A 53 40.23 8.66 -23.78
C VAL A 53 40.28 8.20 -22.30
N ALA A 54 39.20 7.48 -21.96
CA ALA A 54 39.07 6.26 -21.14
C ALA A 54 39.90 6.06 -19.85
N ALA A 55 39.09 5.78 -18.82
CA ALA A 55 39.33 4.86 -17.70
C ALA A 55 40.17 5.35 -16.51
N SER A 56 39.47 5.30 -15.36
CA SER A 56 39.97 5.08 -14.00
C SER A 56 40.10 6.31 -13.09
N THR A 57 39.04 6.51 -12.30
CA THR A 57 39.04 6.61 -10.82
C THR A 57 40.11 7.53 -10.19
N SER A 58 39.79 8.57 -9.43
CA SER A 58 38.80 8.63 -8.36
C SER A 58 38.84 10.00 -7.66
N VAL A 59 37.64 10.48 -7.29
CA VAL A 59 37.28 11.17 -6.04
C VAL A 59 38.05 12.44 -5.64
N SER A 60 37.37 13.59 -5.78
CA SER A 60 37.47 14.71 -4.83
C SER A 60 36.15 15.48 -4.78
N GLN A 61 35.57 15.47 -3.58
CA GLN A 61 34.64 16.42 -2.94
C GLN A 61 34.17 17.60 -3.82
N GLY A 62 32.91 17.52 -4.27
CA GLY A 62 32.26 18.50 -5.16
C GLY A 62 31.37 19.52 -4.43
N PRO A 63 31.16 20.71 -5.03
CA PRO A 63 30.22 21.70 -4.52
C PRO A 63 28.78 21.23 -4.78
N THR A 64 27.93 21.43 -3.77
CA THR A 64 26.46 21.31 -3.72
C THR A 64 25.78 21.24 -5.09
N ALA A 65 25.77 20.05 -5.67
CA ALA A 65 24.90 19.71 -6.77
C ALA A 65 23.49 19.69 -6.20
N SER A 66 22.61 20.54 -6.73
CA SER A 66 21.18 20.26 -6.73
C SER A 66 21.02 18.80 -7.15
N ILE A 67 20.61 17.94 -6.21
CA ILE A 67 20.26 16.55 -6.49
C ILE A 67 19.00 16.64 -7.36
N SER A 68 19.21 16.82 -8.67
CA SER A 68 18.22 16.50 -9.66
C SER A 68 17.86 15.05 -9.36
N ALA A 69 16.65 14.83 -8.88
CA ALA A 69 16.07 13.52 -8.66
C ALA A 69 16.07 12.77 -10.00
N ARG A 70 17.20 12.16 -10.36
CA ARG A 70 17.20 11.07 -11.32
C ARG A 70 16.36 10.00 -10.65
N ALA A 71 15.24 9.64 -11.25
CA ALA A 71 14.48 8.47 -10.85
C ALA A 71 15.46 7.30 -10.84
N HIS A 72 15.93 6.91 -9.66
CA HIS A 72 16.85 5.80 -9.51
C HIS A 72 16.08 4.55 -9.91
N GLU A 73 16.46 3.96 -11.04
CA GLU A 73 15.92 2.69 -11.48
C GLU A 73 16.20 1.65 -10.37
N VAL A 74 15.14 1.10 -9.77
CA VAL A 74 15.29 0.13 -8.68
C VAL A 74 15.82 -1.16 -9.29
N VAL A 75 17.09 -1.48 -9.00
CA VAL A 75 17.74 -2.70 -9.45
C VAL A 75 17.22 -3.87 -8.62
N PHE A 76 16.76 -4.93 -9.27
CA PHE A 76 16.38 -6.18 -8.62
C PHE A 76 17.65 -6.93 -8.19
N PRO A 77 17.89 -7.17 -6.88
CA PRO A 77 19.07 -7.87 -6.42
C PRO A 77 19.12 -9.32 -6.89
N ALA A 78 20.29 -9.79 -7.29
CA ALA A 78 20.47 -11.19 -7.73
C ALA A 78 20.45 -12.19 -6.56
N ASP A 79 20.75 -11.71 -5.35
CA ASP A 79 20.81 -12.50 -4.12
C ASP A 79 19.58 -12.24 -3.24
N ARG A 80 19.03 -13.31 -2.67
CA ARG A 80 17.79 -13.25 -1.86
C ARG A 80 17.97 -12.42 -0.59
N HIS A 81 19.12 -12.52 0.07
CA HIS A 81 19.38 -11.74 1.29
C HIS A 81 19.47 -10.24 0.97
N LEU A 82 20.09 -9.87 -0.15
CA LEU A 82 20.10 -8.49 -0.62
C LEU A 82 18.71 -7.98 -1.03
N LEU A 83 17.87 -8.83 -1.61
CA LEU A 83 16.46 -8.50 -1.89
C LEU A 83 15.70 -8.21 -0.59
N GLU A 84 15.77 -9.11 0.39
CA GLU A 84 15.09 -8.95 1.68
C GLU A 84 15.56 -7.68 2.42
N LEU A 85 16.86 -7.38 2.38
CA LEU A 85 17.41 -6.14 2.94
C LEU A 85 16.89 -4.90 2.22
N GLN A 86 16.81 -4.93 0.88
CA GLN A 86 16.25 -3.83 0.08
C GLN A 86 14.78 -3.59 0.44
N LEU A 87 13.99 -4.67 0.55
CA LEU A 87 12.58 -4.61 0.91
C LEU A 87 12.39 -4.06 2.33
N MET A 88 13.13 -4.55 3.33
CA MET A 88 13.04 -4.02 4.70
C MET A 88 13.48 -2.55 4.83
N HIS A 89 14.53 -2.15 4.10
CA HIS A 89 14.92 -0.75 4.02
C HIS A 89 13.81 0.10 3.39
N ARG A 90 13.19 -0.37 2.30
CA ARG A 90 12.09 0.34 1.65
C ARG A 90 10.85 0.42 2.55
N TRP A 91 10.55 -0.63 3.32
CA TRP A 91 9.47 -0.64 4.30
C TRP A 91 9.59 0.52 5.26
N THR A 92 10.71 0.56 5.98
CA THR A 92 10.98 1.56 7.03
C THR A 92 11.14 2.98 6.48
N ALA A 93 11.54 3.12 5.22
CA ALA A 93 11.67 4.42 4.55
C ALA A 93 10.33 4.99 4.06
N SER A 94 9.40 4.15 3.55
CA SER A 94 8.16 4.66 2.95
C SER A 94 6.95 3.71 2.94
N THR A 95 7.13 2.40 2.77
CA THR A 95 5.97 1.49 2.54
C THR A 95 5.03 1.44 3.74
N TYR A 96 5.56 1.58 4.96
CA TYR A 96 4.77 1.51 6.20
C TYR A 96 3.55 2.46 6.18
N LYS A 97 3.66 3.60 5.49
CA LYS A 97 2.61 4.62 5.42
C LYS A 97 1.31 4.12 4.83
N CYS A 98 1.34 3.08 3.99
CA CYS A 98 0.12 2.51 3.41
C CYS A 98 -0.68 1.63 4.39
N CYS A 99 -0.11 1.33 5.57
CA CYS A 99 -0.79 0.61 6.66
C CYS A 99 -1.25 1.55 7.79
N CYS A 100 -0.79 2.81 7.79
CA CYS A 100 -1.16 3.79 8.80
C CYS A 100 -2.63 4.22 8.66
N THR A 101 -3.29 4.45 9.79
CA THR A 101 -4.63 5.03 9.82
C THR A 101 -4.51 6.56 9.85
N PRO A 102 -5.03 7.31 8.86
CA PRO A 102 -4.88 8.76 8.85
C PRO A 102 -5.46 9.40 10.12
N GLY A 103 -4.64 10.06 10.94
CA GLY A 103 -5.07 10.74 12.17
C GLY A 103 -5.09 9.88 13.44
N SER A 104 -4.60 8.64 13.41
CA SER A 104 -4.38 7.81 14.60
C SER A 104 -2.99 7.99 15.24
N ASP A 105 -2.08 8.71 14.58
CA ASP A 105 -0.67 8.84 14.95
C ASP A 105 -0.01 7.47 15.23
N ASP A 106 -0.18 6.54 14.29
CA ASP A 106 0.35 5.17 14.35
C ASP A 106 1.60 4.95 13.48
N ASP A 107 2.24 6.02 12.98
CA ASP A 107 3.45 5.94 12.16
C ASP A 107 4.57 5.15 12.84
N GLU A 108 4.88 5.41 14.11
CA GLU A 108 5.95 4.71 14.84
C GLU A 108 5.67 3.21 15.00
N VAL A 109 4.39 2.82 15.06
CA VAL A 109 3.94 1.42 15.13
C VAL A 109 4.37 0.70 13.87
N TRP A 110 3.93 1.19 12.71
CA TRP A 110 4.18 0.54 11.43
C TRP A 110 5.62 0.72 10.95
N GLN A 111 6.24 1.86 11.25
CA GLN A 111 7.60 2.18 10.80
C GLN A 111 8.68 1.44 11.58
N SER A 112 8.54 1.29 12.89
CA SER A 112 9.62 0.83 13.77
C SER A 112 9.25 -0.40 14.59
N TRP A 113 8.11 -0.38 15.27
CA TRP A 113 7.72 -1.47 16.18
C TRP A 113 7.35 -2.76 15.45
N VAL A 114 6.52 -2.68 14.40
CA VAL A 114 6.11 -3.82 13.58
C VAL A 114 7.32 -4.51 12.93
N PRO A 115 8.32 -3.83 12.34
CA PRO A 115 9.56 -4.46 11.90
C PRO A 115 10.34 -5.17 13.00
N GLN A 116 10.43 -4.61 14.21
CA GLN A 116 11.10 -5.27 15.34
C GLN A 116 10.37 -6.55 15.75
N LEU A 117 9.04 -6.52 15.69
CA LEU A 117 8.19 -7.67 15.96
C LEU A 117 8.34 -8.74 14.86
N ALA A 118 8.37 -8.32 13.59
CA ALA A 118 8.52 -9.19 12.43
C ALA A 118 9.80 -10.05 12.47
N ILE A 119 10.91 -9.54 13.05
CA ILE A 119 12.15 -10.31 13.22
C ILE A 119 11.93 -11.59 14.06
N LYS A 120 10.91 -11.61 14.92
CA LYS A 120 10.56 -12.77 15.77
C LYS A 120 9.47 -13.66 15.18
N HIS A 121 8.77 -13.19 14.14
CA HIS A 121 7.58 -13.84 13.60
C HIS A 121 7.61 -13.86 12.07
N ASP A 122 8.02 -15.01 11.52
CA ASP A 122 8.20 -15.23 10.07
C ASP A 122 7.00 -14.82 9.24
N TYR A 123 5.77 -15.16 9.66
CA TYR A 123 4.55 -14.81 8.93
C TYR A 123 4.39 -13.30 8.73
N LEU A 124 4.73 -12.52 9.76
CA LEU A 124 4.65 -11.06 9.72
C LEU A 124 5.76 -10.53 8.83
N LEU A 125 6.99 -11.01 8.98
CA LEU A 125 8.12 -10.65 8.12
C LEU A 125 7.80 -10.89 6.64
N TYR A 126 7.28 -12.07 6.28
CA TYR A 126 6.87 -12.35 4.92
C TYR A 126 5.75 -11.41 4.44
N GLY A 127 4.82 -11.03 5.32
CA GLY A 127 3.81 -10.01 5.02
C GLY A 127 4.42 -8.65 4.65
N LEU A 128 5.40 -8.18 5.43
CA LEU A 128 6.13 -6.92 5.17
C LEU A 128 6.87 -6.96 3.84
N LEU A 129 7.61 -8.04 3.59
CA LEU A 129 8.37 -8.25 2.36
C LEU A 129 7.45 -8.32 1.14
N SER A 130 6.35 -9.07 1.26
CA SER A 130 5.35 -9.21 0.19
C SER A 130 4.75 -7.86 -0.19
N LEU A 131 4.26 -7.09 0.79
CA LEU A 131 3.62 -5.81 0.53
C LEU A 131 4.60 -4.80 -0.09
N THR A 132 5.84 -4.77 0.41
CA THR A 132 6.88 -3.90 -0.14
C THR A 132 7.24 -4.29 -1.58
N SER A 133 7.29 -5.59 -1.88
CA SER A 133 7.56 -6.08 -3.22
C SER A 133 6.43 -5.73 -4.19
N PHE A 134 5.16 -5.81 -3.76
CA PHE A 134 4.02 -5.31 -4.56
C PHE A 134 4.11 -3.80 -4.82
N GLU A 135 4.44 -3.00 -3.79
CA GLU A 135 4.58 -1.55 -3.96
C GLU A 135 5.69 -1.21 -4.97
N ILE A 136 6.86 -1.87 -4.87
CA ILE A 136 7.95 -1.68 -5.83
C ILE A 136 7.52 -2.12 -7.23
N ALA A 137 6.84 -3.26 -7.38
CA ALA A 137 6.35 -3.73 -8.68
C ALA A 137 5.40 -2.72 -9.36
N ARG A 138 4.62 -1.98 -8.57
CA ARG A 138 3.76 -0.89 -9.06
C ARG A 138 4.57 0.33 -9.52
N LEU A 139 5.59 0.72 -8.75
CA LEU A 139 6.43 1.89 -9.05
C LEU A 139 7.46 1.64 -10.15
N ALA A 140 7.93 0.40 -10.29
CA ALA A 140 8.95 0.00 -11.22
C ALA A 140 8.35 -0.10 -12.64
N GLN A 141 8.48 0.98 -13.41
CA GLN A 141 8.28 0.98 -14.87
C GLN A 141 9.47 0.31 -15.59
N THR A 142 9.95 -0.83 -15.09
CA THR A 142 11.23 -1.43 -15.49
C THR A 142 11.08 -2.89 -15.92
N SER A 143 12.11 -3.40 -16.58
CA SER A 143 12.24 -4.81 -17.01
C SER A 143 12.16 -5.83 -15.86
N HIS A 144 12.17 -5.38 -14.60
CA HIS A 144 12.17 -6.23 -13.42
C HIS A 144 10.81 -6.29 -12.70
N ARG A 145 9.79 -5.59 -13.17
CA ARG A 145 8.44 -5.61 -12.57
C ARG A 145 7.97 -7.04 -12.27
N GLN A 146 8.07 -7.94 -13.25
CA GLN A 146 7.61 -9.32 -13.13
C GLN A 146 8.32 -10.09 -12.00
N LYS A 147 9.63 -9.85 -11.80
CA LYS A 147 10.38 -10.50 -10.70
C LYS A 147 9.89 -10.05 -9.33
N TYR A 148 9.58 -8.76 -9.16
CA TYR A 148 9.00 -8.27 -7.91
C TYR A 148 7.59 -8.83 -7.68
N ILE A 149 6.79 -9.06 -8.73
CA ILE A 149 5.48 -9.72 -8.60
C ILE A 149 5.63 -11.17 -8.14
N GLU A 150 6.57 -11.90 -8.75
CA GLU A 150 6.89 -13.28 -8.37
C GLU A 150 7.33 -13.36 -6.91
N SER A 151 8.29 -12.52 -6.49
CA SER A 151 8.73 -12.44 -5.09
C SER A 151 7.59 -12.03 -4.16
N ALA A 152 6.77 -11.05 -4.54
CA ALA A 152 5.64 -10.61 -3.72
C ALA A 152 4.63 -11.75 -3.50
N THR A 153 4.34 -12.52 -4.55
CA THR A 153 3.42 -13.66 -4.52
C THR A 153 4.01 -14.82 -3.70
N GLU A 154 5.30 -15.10 -3.83
CA GLU A 154 6.01 -16.09 -3.01
C GLU A 154 5.89 -15.74 -1.52
N TYR A 155 6.31 -14.52 -1.14
CA TYR A 155 6.23 -14.06 0.25
C TYR A 155 4.78 -13.99 0.76
N HIS A 156 3.80 -13.65 -0.08
CA HIS A 156 2.39 -13.68 0.31
C HIS A 156 1.94 -15.10 0.67
N GLY A 157 2.32 -16.11 -0.13
CA GLY A 157 2.02 -17.51 0.14
C GLY A 157 2.71 -18.02 1.42
N LEU A 158 3.97 -17.62 1.65
CA LEU A 158 4.70 -17.93 2.88
C LEU A 158 4.05 -17.28 4.11
N ALA A 159 3.65 -16.01 4.01
CA ALA A 159 2.95 -15.30 5.09
C ALA A 159 1.65 -16.01 5.46
N LEU A 160 0.79 -16.31 4.48
CA LEU A 160 -0.49 -16.97 4.69
C LEU A 160 -0.34 -18.38 5.28
N SER A 161 0.56 -19.19 4.72
CA SER A 161 0.77 -20.56 5.19
C SER A 161 1.33 -20.60 6.62
N SER A 162 2.35 -19.77 6.90
CA SER A 162 2.94 -19.65 8.24
C SER A 162 1.92 -19.11 9.26
N PHE A 163 1.12 -18.10 8.88
CA PHE A 163 0.09 -17.54 9.77
C PHE A 163 -1.03 -18.53 10.09
N ARG A 164 -1.47 -19.31 9.09
CA ARG A 164 -2.47 -20.38 9.30
C ARG A 164 -1.97 -21.45 10.25
N VAL A 165 -0.70 -21.85 10.13
CA VAL A 165 -0.08 -22.78 11.09
C VAL A 165 -0.10 -22.16 12.49
N GLN A 166 0.35 -20.91 12.64
CA GLN A 166 0.36 -20.22 13.95
C GLN A 166 -1.02 -20.20 14.61
N ILE A 167 -2.08 -19.81 13.90
CA ILE A 167 -3.44 -19.75 14.45
C ILE A 167 -3.99 -21.14 14.79
N SER A 168 -3.63 -22.17 14.00
CA SER A 168 -4.19 -23.52 14.17
C SER A 168 -3.45 -24.38 15.20
N SER A 169 -2.13 -24.20 15.35
CA SER A 169 -1.29 -25.06 16.18
C SER A 169 -0.84 -24.43 17.49
N SER A 170 -0.94 -23.10 17.64
CA SER A 170 -0.44 -22.37 18.81
C SER A 170 -1.57 -21.66 19.55
N ILE A 171 -1.43 -21.57 20.87
CA ILE A 171 -2.31 -20.72 21.68
C ILE A 171 -1.87 -19.28 21.45
N ILE A 172 -2.82 -18.41 21.13
CA ILE A 172 -2.55 -16.97 21.05
C ILE A 172 -2.31 -16.47 22.48
N ASP A 173 -1.08 -16.07 22.74
CA ASP A 173 -0.58 -15.64 24.04
C ASP A 173 0.00 -14.23 23.95
N ASP A 174 0.51 -13.73 25.06
CA ASP A 174 1.00 -12.35 25.16
C ASP A 174 2.28 -12.12 24.33
N ASP A 175 2.97 -13.18 23.90
CA ASP A 175 4.18 -13.09 23.08
C ASP A 175 3.87 -12.92 21.60
N ASN A 176 2.75 -13.46 21.11
CA ASN A 176 2.42 -13.52 19.69
C ASN A 176 1.18 -12.71 19.26
N ILE A 177 0.39 -12.23 20.23
CA ILE A 177 -0.88 -11.55 19.96
C ILE A 177 -0.71 -10.29 19.10
N ASP A 178 0.25 -9.43 19.43
CA ASP A 178 0.50 -8.19 18.70
C ASP A 178 0.84 -8.47 17.23
N ALA A 179 1.66 -9.49 17.01
CA ALA A 179 2.11 -9.88 15.67
C ALA A 179 0.95 -10.45 14.86
N ALA A 180 0.11 -11.27 15.51
CA ALA A 180 -1.07 -11.84 14.90
C ALA A 180 -2.11 -10.77 14.52
N VAL A 181 -2.30 -9.76 15.37
CA VAL A 181 -3.19 -8.62 15.10
C VAL A 181 -2.65 -7.78 13.94
N CYS A 182 -1.36 -7.42 13.95
CA CYS A 182 -0.75 -6.67 12.86
C CYS A 182 -0.84 -7.41 11.52
N MET A 183 -0.57 -8.73 11.53
CA MET A 183 -0.71 -9.56 10.34
C MET A 183 -2.16 -9.59 9.86
N SER A 184 -3.14 -9.74 10.77
CA SER A 184 -4.56 -9.75 10.43
C SER A 184 -5.01 -8.46 9.73
N LEU A 185 -4.55 -7.30 10.21
CA LEU A 185 -4.80 -6.01 9.57
C LEU A 185 -4.13 -5.94 8.19
N MET A 186 -2.89 -6.43 8.07
CA MET A 186 -2.15 -6.46 6.81
C MET A 186 -2.72 -7.43 5.79
N LEU A 187 -3.41 -8.50 6.20
CA LEU A 187 -4.00 -9.47 5.26
C LEU A 187 -4.96 -8.80 4.28
N LEU A 188 -5.76 -7.85 4.77
CA LEU A 188 -6.67 -7.09 3.93
C LEU A 188 -5.90 -6.30 2.87
N VAL A 189 -4.92 -5.53 3.33
CA VAL A 189 -4.05 -4.69 2.49
C VAL A 189 -3.33 -5.53 1.42
N LEU A 190 -2.73 -6.65 1.84
CA LEU A 190 -2.03 -7.58 0.95
C LEU A 190 -2.96 -8.18 -0.10
N ALA A 191 -4.19 -8.51 0.28
CA ALA A 191 -5.12 -9.12 -0.64
C ALA A 191 -5.57 -8.13 -1.74
N PHE A 192 -5.84 -6.87 -1.37
CA PHE A 192 -6.06 -5.78 -2.33
C PHE A 192 -4.83 -5.51 -3.23
N ALA A 193 -3.63 -5.43 -2.65
CA ALA A 193 -2.39 -5.24 -3.39
C ALA A 193 -2.14 -6.36 -4.42
N SER A 194 -2.41 -7.61 -4.04
CA SER A 194 -2.27 -8.77 -4.92
C SER A 194 -3.26 -8.73 -6.09
N ALA A 195 -4.47 -8.18 -5.88
CA ALA A 195 -5.53 -8.11 -6.88
C ALA A 195 -5.15 -7.13 -7.99
N GLN A 196 -4.72 -5.93 -7.60
CA GLN A 196 -4.34 -4.88 -8.55
C GLN A 196 -3.13 -5.28 -9.41
N THR A 197 -2.16 -5.98 -8.81
CA THR A 197 -0.97 -6.41 -9.52
C THR A 197 -1.31 -7.40 -10.64
N ARG A 198 -2.31 -8.25 -10.42
CA ARG A 198 -2.83 -9.23 -11.40
C ARG A 198 -3.63 -8.56 -12.52
N ALA A 199 -4.43 -7.53 -12.20
CA ALA A 199 -5.19 -6.76 -13.20
C ALA A 199 -4.30 -6.08 -14.26
N ILE A 200 -3.04 -5.76 -13.92
CA ILE A 200 -2.11 -5.03 -14.80
C ILE A 200 -1.33 -5.97 -15.75
N ASN A 201 -1.49 -7.30 -15.72
CA ASN A 201 -0.83 -8.24 -16.65
C ASN A 201 -1.81 -8.75 -17.74
N PRO A 202 -1.92 -8.10 -18.92
CA PRO A 202 -2.91 -8.46 -19.95
C PRO A 202 -2.49 -9.65 -20.82
N LEU A 203 -1.28 -10.17 -20.61
CA LEU A 203 -0.66 -11.26 -21.40
C LEU A 203 -0.74 -12.62 -20.71
N GLY A 204 -1.25 -12.68 -19.48
CA GLY A 204 -1.51 -13.92 -18.75
C GLY A 204 -2.89 -14.45 -19.09
N ASP A 205 -2.94 -15.68 -19.59
CA ASP A 205 -4.17 -16.40 -19.96
C ASP A 205 -4.96 -16.82 -18.69
N GLN A 206 -5.61 -15.83 -18.07
CA GLN A 206 -6.71 -15.90 -17.10
C GLN A 206 -6.97 -14.47 -16.61
N SER A 207 -8.06 -13.85 -17.09
CA SER A 207 -8.64 -12.67 -16.44
C SER A 207 -9.12 -13.09 -15.04
N ASP A 208 -8.24 -12.96 -14.04
CA ASP A 208 -8.58 -13.26 -12.65
C ASP A 208 -9.71 -12.34 -12.18
N SER A 209 -10.78 -12.94 -11.66
CA SER A 209 -11.97 -12.23 -11.19
C SER A 209 -11.65 -11.39 -9.93
N VAL A 210 -11.89 -10.09 -10.00
CA VAL A 210 -11.92 -9.15 -8.86
C VAL A 210 -12.98 -9.58 -7.87
N ILE A 211 -14.14 -10.08 -8.33
CA ILE A 211 -15.17 -10.67 -7.46
C ILE A 211 -14.59 -11.86 -6.69
N GLN A 212 -13.84 -12.74 -7.34
CA GLN A 212 -13.18 -13.85 -6.64
C GLN A 212 -12.19 -13.34 -5.59
N THR A 213 -11.47 -12.25 -5.87
CA THR A 213 -10.60 -11.60 -4.88
C THR A 213 -11.40 -11.08 -3.68
N VAL A 214 -12.52 -10.39 -3.90
CA VAL A 214 -13.44 -9.97 -2.83
C VAL A 214 -13.83 -11.16 -1.96
N LEU A 215 -14.22 -12.27 -2.57
CA LEU A 215 -14.65 -13.48 -1.84
C LEU A 215 -13.51 -14.08 -1.00
N VAL A 216 -12.30 -14.13 -1.56
CA VAL A 216 -11.09 -14.56 -0.83
C VAL A 216 -10.80 -13.62 0.34
N ASN A 217 -10.97 -12.30 0.17
CA ASN A 217 -10.76 -11.33 1.24
C ASN A 217 -11.70 -11.60 2.42
N VAL A 218 -12.97 -11.88 2.15
CA VAL A 218 -13.93 -12.23 3.22
C VAL A 218 -13.50 -13.50 3.95
N GLU A 219 -13.06 -14.54 3.23
CA GLU A 219 -12.59 -15.78 3.83
C GLU A 219 -11.33 -15.59 4.69
N LEU A 220 -10.38 -14.77 4.23
CA LEU A 220 -9.18 -14.41 4.98
C LEU A 220 -9.51 -13.66 6.27
N LEU A 221 -10.41 -12.70 6.21
CA LEU A 221 -10.84 -11.91 7.36
C LEU A 221 -11.62 -12.75 8.37
N ARG A 222 -12.48 -13.68 7.91
CA ARG A 222 -13.14 -14.66 8.80
C ARG A 222 -12.14 -15.53 9.56
N GLY A 223 -10.98 -15.83 8.95
CA GLY A 223 -9.89 -16.53 9.63
C GLY A 223 -9.30 -15.78 10.83
N CYS A 224 -9.52 -14.46 10.91
CA CYS A 224 -9.05 -13.61 12.01
C CYS A 224 -10.08 -13.49 13.14
N THR A 225 -11.34 -13.86 12.93
CA THR A 225 -12.41 -13.78 13.94
C THR A 225 -12.07 -14.49 15.24
N PRO A 226 -11.51 -15.72 15.25
CA PRO A 226 -11.15 -16.40 16.50
C PRO A 226 -10.11 -15.62 17.34
N ILE A 227 -9.24 -14.84 16.69
CA ILE A 227 -8.25 -14.00 17.37
C ILE A 227 -8.96 -12.86 18.11
N ILE A 228 -9.89 -12.20 17.42
CA ILE A 228 -10.67 -11.10 17.97
C ILE A 228 -11.53 -11.58 19.14
N GLU A 229 -12.22 -12.72 18.98
CA GLU A 229 -13.09 -13.28 20.00
C GLU A 229 -12.32 -13.77 21.24
N SER A 230 -11.19 -14.46 21.04
CA SER A 230 -10.40 -14.99 22.16
C SER A 230 -9.68 -13.93 22.98
N LYS A 231 -9.43 -12.74 22.39
CA LYS A 231 -8.62 -11.66 23.00
C LYS A 231 -9.31 -10.31 22.98
N GLN A 232 -10.65 -10.30 22.97
CA GLN A 232 -11.44 -9.08 22.88
C GLN A 232 -11.08 -8.04 23.95
N ASP A 233 -10.94 -8.45 25.22
CA ASP A 233 -10.60 -7.55 26.32
C ASP A 233 -9.23 -6.89 26.14
N TYR A 234 -8.25 -7.64 25.65
CA TYR A 234 -6.92 -7.12 25.34
C TYR A 234 -6.98 -6.08 24.22
N LEU A 235 -7.71 -6.38 23.14
CA LEU A 235 -7.86 -5.47 22.00
C LEU A 235 -8.56 -4.16 22.42
N LEU A 236 -9.59 -4.24 23.25
CA LEU A 236 -10.29 -3.05 23.78
C LEU A 236 -9.41 -2.20 24.71
N GLN A 237 -8.40 -2.80 25.33
CA GLN A 237 -7.42 -2.09 26.16
C GLN A 237 -6.21 -1.56 25.37
N ASN A 238 -6.06 -1.96 24.10
CA ASN A 238 -4.93 -1.54 23.28
C ASN A 238 -4.99 -0.02 23.00
N PRO A 239 -3.93 0.74 23.29
CA PRO A 239 -3.93 2.20 23.12
C PRO A 239 -4.23 2.68 21.71
N TYR A 240 -3.83 1.94 20.67
CA TYR A 240 -4.11 2.32 19.28
C TYR A 240 -5.54 2.00 18.87
N VAL A 241 -6.10 0.89 19.36
CA VAL A 241 -7.53 0.57 19.16
C VAL A 241 -8.41 1.61 19.85
N GLN A 242 -8.03 2.09 21.05
CA GLN A 242 -8.78 3.13 21.76
C GLN A 242 -8.76 4.50 21.06
N LYS A 243 -7.79 4.76 20.19
CA LYS A 243 -7.80 5.97 19.33
C LYS A 243 -8.82 5.86 18.19
N LEU A 244 -9.23 4.64 17.81
CA LEU A 244 -10.27 4.44 16.81
C LEU A 244 -11.63 4.81 17.42
N LYS A 245 -12.45 5.50 16.64
CA LYS A 245 -13.82 5.82 17.07
C LYS A 245 -14.71 4.60 16.80
N PRO A 246 -15.53 4.14 17.76
CA PRO A 246 -16.50 3.09 17.48
C PRO A 246 -17.39 3.49 16.30
N PHE A 247 -17.58 2.58 15.33
CA PHE A 247 -18.32 2.88 14.11
C PHE A 247 -19.74 3.40 14.41
N GLU A 248 -20.38 2.84 15.43
CA GLU A 248 -21.71 3.20 15.93
C GLU A 248 -21.77 4.68 16.34
N SER A 249 -20.68 5.20 16.93
CA SER A 249 -20.58 6.57 17.45
C SER A 249 -20.30 7.64 16.38
N LEU A 250 -19.91 7.22 15.16
CA LEU A 250 -19.61 8.17 14.09
C LEU A 250 -20.86 8.97 13.69
N PRO A 251 -20.74 10.29 13.46
CA PRO A 251 -21.85 11.11 13.00
C PRO A 251 -22.29 10.68 11.61
N ARG A 252 -23.59 10.82 11.33
CA ARG A 252 -24.14 10.62 9.98
C ARG A 252 -24.15 11.96 9.25
N THR A 253 -23.66 11.97 8.03
CA THR A 253 -23.78 13.08 7.11
C THR A 253 -24.82 12.77 6.03
N PRO A 254 -25.53 13.78 5.52
CA PRO A 254 -26.48 13.59 4.43
C PRO A 254 -25.77 13.03 3.19
N LEU A 255 -26.45 12.13 2.49
CA LEU A 255 -25.95 11.53 1.25
C LEU A 255 -25.95 12.56 0.13
N ASP A 256 -25.05 12.36 -0.84
CA ASP A 256 -25.15 13.04 -2.11
C ASP A 256 -26.46 12.62 -2.81
N PRO A 257 -27.26 13.56 -3.37
CA PRO A 257 -28.55 13.23 -3.96
C PRO A 257 -28.49 12.17 -5.07
N SER A 258 -27.43 12.16 -5.89
CA SER A 258 -27.25 11.16 -6.94
C SER A 258 -27.04 9.76 -6.35
N MET A 259 -26.24 9.68 -5.29
CA MET A 259 -25.98 8.44 -4.58
C MET A 259 -27.23 7.95 -3.83
N GLU A 260 -27.95 8.85 -3.16
CA GLU A 260 -29.21 8.51 -2.49
C GLU A 260 -30.24 7.93 -3.47
N GLU A 261 -30.41 8.56 -4.63
CA GLU A 261 -31.29 8.06 -5.69
C GLU A 261 -30.89 6.66 -6.16
N ALA A 262 -29.59 6.42 -6.38
CA ALA A 262 -29.09 5.12 -6.79
C ALA A 262 -29.34 4.02 -5.75
N LEU A 263 -29.12 4.31 -4.45
CA LEU A 263 -29.41 3.36 -3.37
C LEU A 263 -30.92 3.07 -3.25
N VAL A 264 -31.78 4.07 -3.47
CA VAL A 264 -33.23 3.89 -3.53
C VAL A 264 -33.64 3.03 -4.73
N MET A 265 -33.03 3.24 -5.90
CA MET A 265 -33.25 2.39 -7.07
C MET A 265 -32.87 0.92 -6.80
N LEU A 266 -31.73 0.68 -6.14
CA LEU A 266 -31.33 -0.67 -5.71
C LEU A 266 -32.33 -1.30 -4.73
N ALA A 267 -32.82 -0.54 -3.75
CA ALA A 267 -33.83 -1.00 -2.81
C ALA A 267 -35.13 -1.40 -3.55
N ASN A 268 -35.58 -0.56 -4.49
CA ASN A 268 -36.76 -0.83 -5.31
C ASN A 268 -36.58 -2.06 -6.20
N LEU A 269 -35.40 -2.26 -6.79
CA LEU A 269 -35.09 -3.48 -7.55
C LEU A 269 -35.13 -4.72 -6.66
N ASN A 270 -34.57 -4.64 -5.46
CA ASN A 270 -34.65 -5.72 -4.49
C ASN A 270 -36.11 -6.02 -4.13
N ASP A 271 -36.94 -5.02 -3.84
CA ASP A 271 -38.36 -5.24 -3.51
C ASP A 271 -39.17 -5.84 -4.68
N LYS A 272 -38.89 -5.41 -5.92
CA LYS A 272 -39.57 -5.95 -7.13
C LYS A 272 -39.37 -7.46 -7.28
N ARG A 273 -38.25 -8.02 -6.82
CA ARG A 273 -37.96 -9.47 -6.91
C ARG A 273 -39.01 -10.34 -6.23
N ILE A 274 -39.62 -9.85 -5.16
CA ILE A 274 -40.66 -10.57 -4.42
C ILE A 274 -41.93 -10.69 -5.27
N THR A 275 -42.30 -9.61 -5.96
CA THR A 275 -43.47 -9.62 -6.85
C THR A 275 -43.23 -10.42 -8.13
N ALA A 276 -42.00 -10.40 -8.67
CA ALA A 276 -41.62 -11.15 -9.86
C ALA A 276 -41.62 -12.68 -9.61
N SER A 277 -41.21 -13.11 -8.41
CA SER A 277 -41.09 -14.53 -8.04
C SER A 277 -42.42 -15.22 -7.69
N VAL A 278 -43.57 -14.55 -7.83
CA VAL A 278 -44.89 -15.13 -7.49
C VAL A 278 -45.20 -16.38 -8.32
N ARG A 279 -44.71 -16.43 -9.56
CA ARG A 279 -44.92 -17.56 -10.50
C ARG A 279 -43.80 -18.61 -10.45
N ASP A 280 -42.79 -18.40 -9.62
CA ASP A 280 -41.67 -19.33 -9.49
C ASP A 280 -42.09 -20.61 -8.76
N THR A 281 -41.26 -21.65 -8.89
CA THR A 281 -41.39 -22.86 -8.07
C THR A 281 -41.22 -22.52 -6.59
N ALA A 282 -41.88 -23.26 -5.70
CA ALA A 282 -41.77 -23.07 -4.25
C ALA A 282 -40.31 -22.94 -3.73
N PRO A 283 -39.35 -23.80 -4.12
CA PRO A 283 -37.96 -23.64 -3.67
C PRO A 283 -37.28 -22.39 -4.23
N ARG A 284 -37.54 -22.03 -5.49
CA ARG A 284 -36.96 -20.82 -6.09
C ARG A 284 -37.53 -19.56 -5.45
N ARG A 285 -38.83 -19.53 -5.17
CA ARG A 285 -39.48 -18.43 -4.45
C ARG A 285 -38.95 -18.28 -3.03
N ALA A 286 -38.75 -19.38 -2.30
CA ALA A 286 -38.15 -19.34 -0.97
C ALA A 286 -36.74 -18.73 -0.99
N GLN A 287 -35.90 -19.14 -1.96
CA GLN A 287 -34.57 -18.57 -2.15
C GLN A 287 -34.62 -17.07 -2.49
N GLN A 288 -35.56 -16.63 -3.33
CA GLN A 288 -35.73 -15.21 -3.67
C GLN A 288 -36.12 -14.36 -2.44
N ILE A 289 -36.91 -14.92 -1.51
CA ILE A 289 -37.26 -14.26 -0.25
C ILE A 289 -36.04 -14.18 0.69
N GLU A 290 -35.24 -15.23 0.77
CA GLU A 290 -33.99 -15.23 1.56
C GLU A 290 -33.03 -14.16 1.04
N TYR A 291 -32.72 -14.18 -0.27
CA TYR A 291 -31.84 -13.16 -0.86
C TYR A 291 -32.42 -11.75 -0.77
N TRP A 292 -33.74 -11.58 -0.82
CA TRP A 292 -34.37 -10.28 -0.59
C TRP A 292 -34.03 -9.72 0.79
N GLU A 293 -34.20 -10.55 1.83
CA GLU A 293 -33.93 -10.15 3.22
C GLU A 293 -32.45 -9.81 3.42
N ASP A 294 -31.57 -10.69 2.93
CA ASP A 294 -30.12 -10.51 3.07
C ASP A 294 -29.61 -9.28 2.30
N CYS A 295 -30.07 -9.08 1.06
CA CYS A 295 -29.71 -7.90 0.27
C CYS A 295 -30.24 -6.61 0.91
N LYS A 296 -31.43 -6.65 1.53
CA LYS A 296 -32.00 -5.48 2.23
C LYS A 296 -31.16 -5.09 3.44
N ALA A 297 -30.71 -6.06 4.23
CA ALA A 297 -29.82 -5.83 5.36
C ALA A 297 -28.46 -5.27 4.90
N ALA A 298 -27.83 -5.91 3.90
CA ALA A 298 -26.55 -5.48 3.35
C ALA A 298 -26.61 -4.06 2.76
N LEU A 299 -27.69 -3.74 2.03
CA LEU A 299 -27.91 -2.41 1.46
C LEU A 299 -28.11 -1.34 2.55
N GLY A 300 -28.88 -1.63 3.59
CA GLY A 300 -29.06 -0.69 4.71
C GLY A 300 -27.76 -0.40 5.46
N LEU A 301 -26.90 -1.41 5.61
CA LEU A 301 -25.57 -1.21 6.14
C LEU A 301 -24.70 -0.39 5.18
N LEU A 302 -24.73 -0.68 3.87
CA LEU A 302 -23.97 0.06 2.87
C LEU A 302 -24.34 1.55 2.86
N GLN A 303 -25.64 1.85 2.94
CA GLN A 303 -26.13 3.22 3.10
C GLN A 303 -25.53 3.89 4.34
N THR A 304 -25.50 3.18 5.47
CA THR A 304 -24.87 3.69 6.70
C THR A 304 -23.37 3.93 6.52
N MET A 305 -22.67 3.13 5.71
CA MET A 305 -21.26 3.38 5.37
C MET A 305 -21.11 4.68 4.59
N TYR A 306 -21.94 4.91 3.57
CA TYR A 306 -21.93 6.14 2.80
C TYR A 306 -22.20 7.39 3.65
N GLU A 307 -23.06 7.27 4.66
CA GLU A 307 -23.37 8.36 5.62
C GLU A 307 -22.23 8.64 6.61
N LYS A 308 -21.35 7.67 6.90
CA LYS A 308 -20.35 7.78 7.97
C LYS A 308 -18.90 7.86 7.49
N CYS A 309 -18.58 7.27 6.34
CA CYS A 309 -17.21 7.13 5.82
C CYS A 309 -16.86 8.25 4.83
N VAL A 310 -16.92 9.50 5.28
CA VAL A 310 -16.81 10.69 4.41
C VAL A 310 -15.44 11.34 4.39
N ASP A 311 -14.70 11.25 5.49
CA ASP A 311 -13.40 11.90 5.68
C ASP A 311 -12.25 10.90 5.65
N ASP A 312 -11.02 11.42 5.71
CA ASP A 312 -9.85 10.58 5.53
C ASP A 312 -9.63 9.54 6.63
N PHE A 313 -10.08 9.83 7.86
CA PHE A 313 -9.98 8.91 9.01
C PHE A 313 -11.04 7.81 8.92
N THR A 314 -12.26 8.15 8.50
CA THR A 314 -13.43 7.25 8.52
C THR A 314 -13.57 6.36 7.28
N ARG A 315 -12.87 6.66 6.18
CA ARG A 315 -12.94 5.85 4.94
C ARG A 315 -12.45 4.41 5.11
N GLY A 316 -11.47 4.16 5.99
CA GLY A 316 -10.96 2.81 6.25
C GLY A 316 -12.04 1.82 6.71
N TYR A 317 -13.08 2.30 7.42
CA TYR A 317 -14.20 1.46 7.87
C TYR A 317 -14.98 0.86 6.71
N ALA A 318 -15.01 1.51 5.53
CA ALA A 318 -15.70 1.01 4.33
C ALA A 318 -15.22 -0.39 3.91
N LEU A 319 -13.96 -0.72 4.19
CA LEU A 319 -13.38 -2.02 3.86
C LEU A 319 -13.94 -3.15 4.75
N GLY A 320 -14.36 -2.81 5.97
CA GLY A 320 -14.98 -3.75 6.91
C GLY A 320 -16.41 -4.17 6.52
N TRP A 321 -17.06 -3.44 5.60
CA TRP A 321 -18.45 -3.70 5.20
C TRP A 321 -18.66 -5.14 4.73
N LEU A 322 -17.72 -5.73 3.98
CA LEU A 322 -17.85 -7.10 3.47
C LEU A 322 -18.00 -8.15 4.58
N ASN A 323 -17.34 -7.96 5.71
CA ASN A 323 -17.48 -8.86 6.86
C ASN A 323 -18.82 -8.65 7.57
N MET A 324 -19.31 -7.42 7.59
CA MET A 324 -20.53 -7.04 8.29
C MET A 324 -21.81 -7.32 7.47
N ALA A 325 -21.72 -7.40 6.15
CA ALA A 325 -22.84 -7.70 5.26
C ALA A 325 -23.45 -9.10 5.48
N GLY A 326 -22.70 -10.00 6.12
CA GLY A 326 -23.18 -11.31 6.58
C GLY A 326 -22.98 -12.44 5.56
N ASP A 327 -22.87 -13.67 6.08
CA ASP A 327 -22.52 -14.86 5.29
C ASP A 327 -23.55 -15.21 4.22
N ARG A 328 -24.83 -14.95 4.49
CA ARG A 328 -25.91 -15.23 3.54
C ARG A 328 -25.91 -14.29 2.35
N TYR A 329 -25.61 -13.00 2.57
CA TYR A 329 -25.38 -12.05 1.49
C TYR A 329 -24.17 -12.47 0.64
N ILE A 330 -23.05 -12.84 1.27
CA ILE A 330 -21.86 -13.32 0.54
C ILE A 330 -22.16 -14.59 -0.25
N LYS A 331 -23.03 -15.47 0.27
CA LYS A 331 -23.54 -16.62 -0.49
C LYS A 331 -24.34 -16.18 -1.72
N ALA A 332 -25.23 -15.19 -1.60
CA ALA A 332 -25.97 -14.66 -2.75
C ALA A 332 -25.03 -14.10 -3.84
N VAL A 333 -23.94 -13.44 -3.44
CA VAL A 333 -22.88 -13.00 -4.37
C VAL A 333 -22.19 -14.19 -5.04
N LYS A 334 -21.82 -15.24 -4.28
CA LYS A 334 -21.21 -16.47 -4.81
C LYS A 334 -22.13 -17.18 -5.81
N ASP A 335 -23.43 -17.16 -5.53
CA ASP A 335 -24.46 -17.76 -6.37
C ASP A 335 -24.78 -16.90 -7.62
N GLY A 336 -24.15 -15.73 -7.77
CA GLY A 336 -24.29 -14.85 -8.93
C GLY A 336 -25.60 -14.08 -8.95
N ASP A 337 -26.19 -13.79 -7.79
CA ASP A 337 -27.44 -13.03 -7.70
C ASP A 337 -27.27 -11.60 -8.23
N ALA A 338 -28.16 -11.18 -9.15
CA ALA A 338 -28.06 -9.90 -9.83
C ALA A 338 -28.10 -8.70 -8.86
N VAL A 339 -29.04 -8.71 -7.91
CA VAL A 339 -29.18 -7.62 -6.93
C VAL A 339 -28.00 -7.61 -5.97
N ALA A 340 -27.57 -8.78 -5.50
CA ALA A 340 -26.39 -8.87 -4.62
C ALA A 340 -25.13 -8.32 -5.30
N LEU A 341 -24.92 -8.64 -6.59
CA LEU A 341 -23.81 -8.13 -7.39
C LEU A 341 -23.90 -6.61 -7.60
N LEU A 342 -25.09 -6.05 -7.84
CA LEU A 342 -25.26 -4.59 -7.93
C LEU A 342 -24.98 -3.89 -6.60
N ILE A 343 -25.37 -4.46 -5.46
CA ILE A 343 -24.99 -3.93 -4.14
C ILE A 343 -23.47 -3.97 -3.97
N LEU A 344 -22.82 -5.07 -4.37
CA LEU A 344 -21.36 -5.20 -4.32
C LEU A 344 -20.66 -4.17 -5.22
N MET A 345 -21.24 -3.87 -6.39
CA MET A 345 -20.77 -2.83 -7.29
C MET A 345 -20.75 -1.46 -6.59
N TYR A 346 -21.81 -1.11 -5.86
CA TYR A 346 -21.87 0.14 -5.12
C TYR A 346 -21.00 0.14 -3.86
N TRP A 347 -20.63 -1.01 -3.30
CA TRP A 347 -19.52 -1.08 -2.36
C TRP A 347 -18.18 -0.78 -3.06
N GLY A 348 -17.96 -1.29 -4.28
CA GLY A 348 -16.80 -0.94 -5.10
C GLY A 348 -16.67 0.57 -5.34
N VAL A 349 -17.77 1.26 -5.66
CA VAL A 349 -17.82 2.73 -5.79
C VAL A 349 -17.38 3.43 -4.49
N LEU A 350 -17.77 2.90 -3.32
CA LEU A 350 -17.34 3.46 -2.03
C LEU A 350 -15.83 3.24 -1.80
N VAL A 351 -15.32 2.05 -2.13
CA VAL A 351 -13.90 1.70 -1.97
C VAL A 351 -13.00 2.51 -2.90
N GLU A 352 -13.47 2.90 -4.10
CA GLU A 352 -12.69 3.75 -5.01
C GLU A 352 -12.29 5.08 -4.34
N LYS A 353 -13.15 5.63 -3.47
CA LYS A 353 -12.82 6.84 -2.69
C LYS A 353 -11.64 6.63 -1.73
N CYS A 354 -11.40 5.39 -1.29
CA CYS A 354 -10.23 5.03 -0.49
C CYS A 354 -8.96 4.95 -1.36
N GLY A 355 -9.09 4.61 -2.64
CA GLY A 355 -7.98 4.49 -3.60
C GLY A 355 -7.15 5.77 -3.76
N HIS A 356 -7.74 6.94 -3.47
CA HIS A 356 -7.01 8.22 -3.47
C HIS A 356 -6.00 8.38 -2.32
N GLN A 357 -6.10 7.57 -1.26
CA GLN A 357 -5.22 7.65 -0.09
C GLN A 357 -4.15 6.56 -0.08
N VAL A 358 -4.53 5.36 -0.55
CA VAL A 358 -3.72 4.15 -0.44
C VAL A 358 -3.60 3.49 -1.80
N TRP A 359 -2.34 3.27 -2.21
CA TRP A 359 -2.04 2.72 -3.53
C TRP A 359 -2.63 1.33 -3.75
N TRP A 360 -2.81 0.54 -2.69
CA TRP A 360 -3.30 -0.83 -2.79
C TRP A 360 -4.81 -0.92 -3.08
N ALA A 361 -5.55 0.20 -3.05
CA ALA A 361 -6.95 0.28 -3.48
C ALA A 361 -7.17 1.19 -4.72
N GLU A 362 -6.11 1.74 -5.31
CA GLU A 362 -6.13 2.81 -6.33
C GLU A 362 -7.05 2.55 -7.53
N GLN A 363 -7.17 1.30 -7.99
CA GLN A 363 -8.01 0.91 -9.14
C GLN A 363 -8.97 -0.23 -8.81
N PHE A 364 -9.14 -0.54 -7.53
CA PHE A 364 -9.87 -1.72 -7.13
C PHE A 364 -11.37 -1.56 -7.37
N GLY A 365 -11.94 -0.42 -7.00
CA GLY A 365 -13.38 -0.15 -7.13
C GLY A 365 -13.78 -0.07 -8.60
N SER A 366 -13.05 0.71 -9.40
CA SER A 366 -13.26 0.82 -10.86
C SER A 366 -13.15 -0.55 -11.56
N SER A 367 -12.17 -1.37 -11.19
CA SER A 367 -12.03 -2.74 -11.74
C SER A 367 -13.20 -3.64 -11.35
N LEU A 368 -13.68 -3.56 -10.11
CA LEU A 368 -14.83 -4.33 -9.63
C LEU A 368 -16.13 -3.91 -10.35
N VAL A 369 -16.35 -2.59 -10.50
CA VAL A 369 -17.50 -2.06 -11.25
C VAL A 369 -17.45 -2.52 -12.71
N ALA A 370 -16.28 -2.47 -13.34
CA ALA A 370 -16.09 -2.92 -14.72
C ALA A 370 -16.40 -4.42 -14.88
N GLU A 371 -15.88 -5.28 -14.00
CA GLU A 371 -16.13 -6.72 -14.06
C GLU A 371 -17.62 -7.03 -13.88
N ILE A 372 -18.28 -6.45 -12.86
CA ILE A 372 -19.69 -6.73 -12.61
C ILE A 372 -20.54 -6.25 -13.80
N ALA A 373 -20.26 -5.06 -14.33
CA ALA A 373 -20.99 -4.49 -15.47
C ALA A 373 -20.88 -5.32 -16.76
N CYS A 374 -19.79 -6.11 -16.92
CA CYS A 374 -19.57 -6.98 -18.07
C CYS A 374 -20.11 -8.42 -17.87
N ARG A 375 -20.83 -8.69 -16.78
CA ARG A 375 -21.40 -10.02 -16.55
C ARG A 375 -22.53 -10.31 -17.55
N PRO A 376 -22.61 -11.53 -18.12
CA PRO A 376 -23.63 -11.89 -19.12
C PRO A 376 -25.07 -11.66 -18.66
N LEU A 377 -25.32 -11.75 -17.35
CA LEU A 377 -26.65 -11.52 -16.76
C LEU A 377 -27.15 -10.06 -16.88
N PHE A 378 -26.30 -9.13 -17.35
CA PHE A 378 -26.64 -7.72 -17.57
C PHE A 378 -26.59 -7.29 -19.05
N GLU A 379 -26.35 -8.20 -20.01
CA GLU A 379 -26.28 -7.85 -21.44
C GLU A 379 -27.61 -7.33 -22.00
N ASP A 380 -28.75 -7.87 -21.53
CA ASP A 380 -30.12 -7.45 -21.87
C ASP A 380 -30.85 -6.88 -20.64
N ALA A 381 -30.13 -6.12 -19.82
CA ALA A 381 -30.64 -5.53 -18.59
C ALA A 381 -31.81 -4.55 -18.87
N ASP A 382 -32.71 -4.39 -17.88
CA ASP A 382 -33.72 -3.35 -17.96
C ASP A 382 -33.10 -1.95 -17.80
N ALA A 383 -33.82 -0.91 -18.24
CA ALA A 383 -33.31 0.46 -18.22
C ALA A 383 -32.91 0.97 -16.82
N VAL A 384 -33.45 0.36 -15.75
CA VAL A 384 -33.09 0.73 -14.37
C VAL A 384 -31.72 0.17 -14.00
N VAL A 385 -31.47 -1.09 -14.35
CA VAL A 385 -30.16 -1.72 -14.14
C VAL A 385 -29.09 -1.05 -15.00
N GLU A 386 -29.40 -0.68 -16.25
CA GLU A 386 -28.48 0.08 -17.10
C GLU A 386 -28.12 1.46 -16.48
N ASP A 387 -29.11 2.20 -15.96
CA ASP A 387 -28.87 3.48 -15.29
C ASP A 387 -27.99 3.32 -14.04
N LEU A 388 -28.25 2.29 -13.23
CA LEU A 388 -27.43 1.98 -12.05
C LEU A 388 -25.97 1.67 -12.41
N ILE A 389 -25.74 0.90 -13.47
CA ILE A 389 -24.39 0.58 -13.96
C ILE A 389 -23.70 1.84 -14.48
N LEU A 390 -24.42 2.68 -15.22
CA LEU A 390 -23.89 3.94 -15.75
C LEU A 390 -23.47 4.88 -14.61
N ARG A 391 -24.32 5.05 -13.60
CA ARG A 391 -24.01 5.86 -12.41
C ARG A 391 -22.80 5.32 -11.65
N ALA A 392 -22.72 4.01 -11.45
CA ALA A 392 -21.57 3.40 -10.78
C ALA A 392 -20.26 3.71 -11.52
N ARG A 393 -20.26 3.60 -12.87
CA ARG A 393 -19.10 3.95 -13.73
C ARG A 393 -18.75 5.43 -13.73
N GLN A 394 -19.71 6.33 -13.45
CA GLN A 394 -19.44 7.77 -13.35
C GLN A 394 -18.82 8.16 -12.01
N HIS A 395 -19.05 7.35 -10.97
CA HIS A 395 -18.57 7.59 -9.62
C HIS A 395 -17.25 6.88 -9.29
N THR A 396 -16.72 6.08 -10.21
CA THR A 396 -15.36 5.50 -10.19
C THR A 396 -14.53 6.09 -11.31
#